data_AF-A0A7C1HED3-F1
#
_entry.id   AF-A0A7C1HED3-F1
#
_cell.length_a   1.000
_cell.length_b   1.000
_cell.length_c   1.000
_cell.angle_alpha   90.00
_cell.angle_beta   90.00
_cell.angle_gamma   90.00
#
_symmetry.space_group_name_H-M   'P 1'
#
loop_
_entity.id
_entity.type
_entity.pdbx_description
1 polymer ?
#
loop_
_entity_poly.entity_id
_entity_poly.type
_entity_poly.pdbx_seq_one_letter_code
_entity_poly.pdbx_strand_id
1 'polypeptide(L)'
;MKKLLIALTDKEEAIRINNSLEGAGYIPHIVTDQAALMGKIGKGEYAALLLDISIIEESELSIINFIRERDPELYVIIASSQAEIGRAIEIARRDGYPYLMKPVNVSELGYLLDKNRAASPAAREDADYFDTGFIGKSAVIRKIMARARKVAGADSNILITGETGTGKELMARAIYEMSRRSGAPFIAVNSAAIPDSLLESELFGYKKGAFTGAAADKKGLIELADTGTLFLDEIGDLSMNLQAKLLRVLEYGELRRVGDEMLRRVNIRVLAATNQDLGLMMKEKKFREDLFFRLNVIHINIPPLRERMEDVPVLIRYFMEKHNKKQGRDIIGIDRAARVILMNYDYPGNVRELESVILHAFAMVDADIIRVEDLPVHMQNIDPYPRLAAHNSENAAAVETGGGEFSLAAMEKRIITAALERYGSNHTKAAKALGISRSTLWRKMK
;
A
#
# COMPACT_ATOMS: atom_id res chain seq x y z
N MET A 1 -16.82 22.66 -8.53
CA MET A 1 -17.03 21.34 -9.17
C MET A 1 -16.41 21.37 -10.56
N LYS A 2 -15.72 20.30 -10.98
CA LYS A 2 -15.06 20.24 -12.30
C LYS A 2 -15.97 19.50 -13.30
N LYS A 3 -16.02 19.94 -14.56
CA LYS A 3 -16.82 19.25 -15.58
C LYS A 3 -16.10 17.98 -16.05
N LEU A 4 -16.83 16.88 -16.19
CA LEU A 4 -16.36 15.60 -16.73
C LEU A 4 -17.14 15.32 -18.01
N LEU A 5 -16.46 15.04 -19.12
CA LEU A 5 -17.13 14.62 -20.35
C LEU A 5 -17.19 13.08 -20.39
N ILE A 6 -18.36 12.51 -20.57
CA ILE A 6 -18.59 11.07 -20.68
C ILE A 6 -19.08 10.80 -22.10
N ALA A 7 -18.22 10.21 -22.93
CA ALA A 7 -18.54 9.78 -24.27
C ALA A 7 -18.70 8.26 -24.27
N LEU A 8 -19.94 7.77 -24.21
CA LEU A 8 -20.26 6.33 -24.20
C LEU A 8 -21.46 6.06 -25.13
N THR A 9 -21.39 4.99 -25.93
CA THR A 9 -22.50 4.59 -26.81
C THR A 9 -23.69 4.02 -26.03
N ASP A 10 -23.42 3.34 -24.91
CA ASP A 10 -24.44 2.81 -24.01
C ASP A 10 -24.98 3.92 -23.08
N LYS A 11 -26.22 4.34 -23.36
CA LYS A 11 -26.92 5.38 -22.59
C LYS A 11 -27.22 4.95 -21.15
N GLU A 12 -27.54 3.68 -20.91
CA GLU A 12 -27.86 3.20 -19.56
C GLU A 12 -26.60 3.17 -18.68
N GLU A 13 -25.48 2.73 -19.25
CA GLU A 13 -24.18 2.77 -18.58
C GLU A 13 -23.72 4.20 -18.31
N ALA A 14 -23.89 5.12 -19.27
CA ALA A 14 -23.56 6.53 -19.08
C ALA A 14 -24.37 7.17 -17.94
N ILE A 15 -25.68 6.89 -17.87
CA ILE A 15 -26.56 7.37 -16.78
C ILE A 15 -26.17 6.74 -15.44
N ARG A 16 -25.82 5.45 -15.40
CA ARG A 16 -25.34 4.78 -14.19
C ARG A 16 -24.09 5.46 -13.63
N ILE A 17 -23.12 5.75 -14.51
CA ILE A 17 -21.87 6.43 -14.13
C ILE A 17 -22.18 7.87 -13.67
N ASN A 18 -23.02 8.59 -14.40
CA ASN A 18 -23.46 9.94 -14.05
C ASN A 18 -24.02 10.02 -12.62
N ASN A 19 -25.03 9.19 -12.33
CA ASN A 19 -25.69 9.17 -11.01
C ASN A 19 -24.74 8.80 -9.87
N SER A 20 -23.71 8.01 -10.17
CA SER A 20 -22.72 7.59 -9.17
C SER A 20 -21.65 8.67 -8.91
N LEU A 21 -21.42 9.57 -9.86
CA LEU A 21 -20.37 10.60 -9.79
C LEU A 21 -20.87 11.98 -9.33
N GLU A 22 -22.17 12.25 -9.34
CA GLU A 22 -22.74 13.50 -8.79
C GLU A 22 -22.34 13.71 -7.32
N GLY A 23 -22.20 12.64 -6.53
CA GLY A 23 -21.72 12.69 -5.15
C GLY A 23 -20.20 12.91 -4.99
N ALA A 24 -19.41 12.82 -6.07
CA ALA A 24 -17.94 12.85 -6.06
C ALA A 24 -17.34 14.22 -6.47
N GLY A 25 -18.18 15.25 -6.67
CA GLY A 25 -17.73 16.62 -6.96
C GLY A 25 -17.45 16.94 -8.44
N TYR A 26 -17.88 16.06 -9.35
CA TYR A 26 -17.85 16.27 -10.80
C TYR A 26 -19.23 16.67 -11.34
N ILE A 27 -19.22 17.46 -12.43
CA ILE A 27 -20.41 17.75 -13.24
C ILE A 27 -20.29 16.95 -14.53
N PRO A 28 -20.85 15.72 -14.58
CA PRO A 28 -20.84 14.90 -15.78
C PRO A 28 -21.69 15.50 -16.91
N HIS A 29 -21.13 15.53 -18.13
CA HIS A 29 -21.83 15.83 -19.37
C HIS A 29 -21.75 14.60 -20.28
N ILE A 30 -22.89 14.09 -20.75
CA ILE A 30 -22.94 12.85 -21.55
C ILE A 30 -23.05 13.18 -23.04
N VAL A 31 -22.27 12.49 -23.86
CA VAL A 31 -22.39 12.43 -25.32
C VAL A 31 -22.35 10.97 -25.76
N THR A 32 -23.02 10.65 -26.87
CA THR A 32 -23.20 9.24 -27.31
C THR A 32 -22.64 8.96 -28.70
N ASP A 33 -22.12 9.98 -29.38
CA ASP A 33 -21.61 9.90 -30.73
C ASP A 33 -20.44 10.86 -30.94
N GLN A 34 -19.69 10.61 -32.00
CA GLN A 34 -18.48 11.36 -32.34
C GLN A 34 -18.77 12.84 -32.64
N ALA A 35 -19.85 13.16 -33.37
CA ALA A 35 -20.16 14.55 -33.72
C ALA A 35 -20.45 15.39 -32.48
N ALA A 36 -21.19 14.84 -31.52
CA ALA A 36 -21.48 15.48 -30.23
C ALA A 36 -20.22 15.65 -29.37
N LEU A 37 -19.33 14.65 -29.34
CA LEU A 37 -18.04 14.74 -28.65
C LEU A 37 -17.18 15.88 -29.22
N MET A 38 -17.02 15.91 -30.54
CA MET A 38 -16.20 16.91 -31.24
C MET A 38 -16.74 18.33 -31.05
N GLY A 39 -18.07 18.51 -31.03
CA GLY A 39 -18.72 19.79 -30.77
C GLY A 39 -18.61 20.29 -29.32
N LYS A 40 -18.22 19.41 -28.38
CA LYS A 40 -18.10 19.74 -26.96
C LYS A 40 -16.67 19.94 -26.48
N ILE A 41 -15.66 19.46 -27.20
CA ILE A 41 -14.27 19.61 -26.76
C ILE A 41 -13.80 21.06 -26.97
N GLY A 42 -13.60 21.78 -25.86
CA GLY A 42 -13.03 23.12 -25.81
C GLY A 42 -11.93 23.21 -24.76
N LYS A 43 -10.92 24.06 -25.02
CA LYS A 43 -9.74 24.22 -24.14
C LYS A 43 -10.15 24.62 -22.72
N GLY A 44 -9.81 23.79 -21.73
CA GLY A 44 -10.06 24.05 -20.31
C GLY A 44 -11.53 23.95 -19.89
N GLU A 45 -12.42 23.44 -20.74
CA GLU A 45 -13.84 23.27 -20.40
C GLU A 45 -14.07 22.05 -19.51
N TYR A 46 -13.32 20.97 -19.73
CA TYR A 46 -13.46 19.71 -19.02
C TYR A 46 -12.16 19.34 -18.32
N ALA A 47 -12.26 18.75 -17.14
CA ALA A 47 -11.09 18.28 -16.40
C ALA A 47 -10.65 16.88 -16.85
N ALA A 48 -11.58 16.09 -17.39
CA ALA A 48 -11.30 14.76 -17.91
C ALA A 48 -12.38 14.36 -18.94
N LEU A 49 -12.04 13.36 -19.74
CA LEU A 49 -12.88 12.71 -20.73
C LEU A 49 -12.83 11.19 -20.52
N LEU A 50 -13.98 10.56 -20.31
CA LEU A 50 -14.14 9.11 -20.44
C LEU A 50 -14.60 8.81 -21.88
N LEU A 51 -13.73 8.20 -22.69
CA LEU A 51 -13.94 7.95 -24.11
C LEU A 51 -14.11 6.46 -24.39
N ASP A 52 -15.31 6.09 -24.83
CA ASP A 52 -15.59 4.78 -25.40
C ASP A 52 -14.85 4.54 -26.71
N ILE A 53 -14.15 3.43 -26.80
CA ILE A 53 -13.43 3.07 -28.02
C ILE A 53 -14.37 2.84 -29.21
N SER A 54 -15.62 2.44 -28.98
CA SER A 54 -16.61 2.24 -30.04
C SER A 54 -17.09 3.54 -30.69
N ILE A 55 -16.85 4.71 -30.05
CA ILE A 55 -17.09 6.03 -30.65
C ILE A 55 -15.97 6.40 -31.64
N ILE A 56 -14.83 5.71 -31.59
CA ILE A 56 -13.71 5.93 -32.50
C ILE A 56 -13.93 5.06 -33.74
N GLU A 57 -14.33 5.68 -34.86
CA GLU A 57 -14.48 5.01 -36.15
C GLU A 57 -13.18 4.27 -36.57
N GLU A 58 -13.32 3.17 -37.31
CA GLU A 58 -12.21 2.31 -37.72
C GLU A 58 -11.20 3.01 -38.64
N SER A 59 -11.64 4.03 -39.39
CA SER A 59 -10.77 4.88 -40.20
C SER A 59 -10.33 6.12 -39.43
N GLU A 60 -9.11 6.04 -38.89
CA GLU A 60 -8.29 7.12 -38.34
C GLU A 60 -8.57 7.61 -36.90
N LEU A 61 -7.53 7.48 -36.07
CA LEU A 61 -6.76 8.49 -35.30
C LEU A 61 -7.22 9.97 -35.21
N SER A 62 -8.24 10.41 -35.94
CA SER A 62 -8.70 11.80 -36.05
C SER A 62 -9.22 12.37 -34.72
N ILE A 63 -9.98 11.60 -33.93
CA ILE A 63 -10.54 12.07 -32.65
C ILE A 63 -9.43 12.34 -31.62
N ILE A 64 -8.47 11.43 -31.48
CA ILE A 64 -7.37 11.59 -30.50
C ILE A 64 -6.50 12.79 -30.88
N ASN A 65 -6.19 12.95 -32.17
CA ASN A 65 -5.46 14.11 -32.66
C ASN A 65 -6.26 15.40 -32.45
N PHE A 66 -7.57 15.40 -32.73
CA PHE A 66 -8.44 16.54 -32.50
C PHE A 66 -8.50 16.95 -31.02
N ILE A 67 -8.62 15.97 -30.11
CA ILE A 67 -8.57 16.22 -28.67
C ILE A 67 -7.26 16.89 -28.30
N ARG A 68 -6.13 16.36 -28.78
CA ARG A 68 -4.79 16.90 -28.50
C ARG A 68 -4.60 18.31 -29.04
N GLU A 69 -5.08 18.61 -30.23
CA GLU A 69 -4.99 19.95 -30.84
C GLU A 69 -5.83 20.97 -30.08
N ARG A 70 -7.01 20.57 -29.59
CA ARG A 70 -7.93 21.48 -28.91
C ARG A 70 -7.65 21.66 -27.43
N ASP A 71 -7.29 20.59 -26.74
CA ASP A 71 -6.93 20.66 -25.33
C ASP A 71 -5.83 19.61 -25.00
N PRO A 72 -4.55 19.99 -25.15
CA PRO A 72 -3.43 19.11 -24.83
C PRO A 72 -3.40 18.63 -23.37
N GLU A 73 -4.02 19.39 -22.47
CA GLU A 73 -4.03 19.12 -21.02
C GLU A 73 -5.25 18.29 -20.58
N LEU A 74 -6.14 17.94 -21.52
CA LEU A 74 -7.34 17.16 -21.21
C LEU A 74 -6.95 15.72 -20.85
N TYR A 75 -7.38 15.27 -19.68
CA TYR A 75 -7.13 13.91 -19.22
C TYR A 75 -8.11 12.92 -19.80
N VAL A 76 -7.64 12.10 -20.73
CA VAL A 76 -8.46 11.10 -21.43
C VAL A 76 -8.31 9.73 -20.78
N ILE A 77 -9.44 9.06 -20.51
CA ILE A 77 -9.55 7.70 -20.02
C ILE A 77 -10.31 6.89 -21.06
N ILE A 78 -9.77 5.77 -21.54
CA ILE A 78 -10.42 4.95 -22.57
C ILE A 78 -11.32 3.90 -21.92
N ALA A 79 -12.57 3.77 -22.36
CA ALA A 79 -13.47 2.68 -21.97
C ALA A 79 -13.57 1.65 -23.10
N SER A 80 -13.31 0.38 -22.81
CA SER A 80 -13.30 -0.69 -23.82
C SER A 80 -14.11 -1.90 -23.42
N SER A 81 -14.77 -2.52 -24.38
CA SER A 81 -15.32 -3.87 -24.26
C SER A 81 -14.21 -4.92 -24.32
N GLN A 82 -14.51 -6.17 -23.93
CA GLN A 82 -13.58 -7.30 -24.07
C GLN A 82 -13.25 -7.61 -25.54
N ALA A 83 -14.21 -7.39 -26.45
CA ALA A 83 -14.03 -7.63 -27.88
C ALA A 83 -13.03 -6.64 -28.53
N GLU A 84 -12.90 -5.43 -27.97
CA GLU A 84 -12.12 -4.32 -28.55
C GLU A 84 -10.86 -3.99 -27.74
N ILE A 85 -10.54 -4.78 -26.72
CA ILE A 85 -9.45 -4.50 -25.76
C ILE A 85 -8.08 -4.34 -26.44
N GLY A 86 -7.83 -5.07 -27.54
CA GLY A 86 -6.61 -4.93 -28.32
C GLY A 86 -6.40 -3.51 -28.85
N ARG A 87 -7.44 -2.89 -29.42
CA ARG A 87 -7.38 -1.49 -29.89
C ARG A 87 -7.20 -0.53 -28.71
N ALA A 88 -7.83 -0.80 -27.56
CA ALA A 88 -7.71 0.06 -26.39
C ALA A 88 -6.28 0.09 -25.85
N ILE A 89 -5.62 -1.07 -25.81
CA ILE A 89 -4.22 -1.20 -25.40
C ILE A 89 -3.30 -0.46 -26.39
N GLU A 90 -3.57 -0.54 -27.69
CA GLU A 90 -2.77 0.16 -28.70
C GLU A 90 -2.81 1.68 -28.50
N ILE A 91 -4.01 2.25 -28.33
CA ILE A 91 -4.18 3.70 -28.10
C ILE A 91 -3.59 4.10 -26.74
N ALA A 92 -3.83 3.31 -25.69
CA ALA A 92 -3.28 3.55 -24.37
C ALA A 92 -1.74 3.58 -24.37
N ARG A 93 -1.10 2.66 -25.10
CA ARG A 93 0.38 2.60 -25.24
C ARG A 93 0.93 3.74 -26.06
N ARG A 94 0.28 4.10 -27.18
CA ARG A 94 0.76 5.17 -28.06
C ARG A 94 0.63 6.54 -27.41
N ASP A 95 -0.51 6.81 -26.78
CA ASP A 95 -0.89 8.16 -26.34
C ASP A 95 -0.81 8.35 -24.82
N GLY A 96 -0.45 7.30 -24.07
CA GLY A 96 -0.24 7.37 -22.62
C GLY A 96 -1.52 7.49 -21.80
N TYR A 97 -2.67 7.10 -22.36
CA TYR A 97 -3.95 7.17 -21.68
C TYR A 97 -4.25 5.93 -20.84
N PRO A 98 -4.76 6.07 -19.60
CA PRO A 98 -5.30 4.94 -18.87
C PRO A 98 -6.55 4.39 -19.58
N TYR A 99 -6.82 3.09 -19.42
CA TYR A 99 -8.03 2.47 -19.93
C TYR A 99 -8.77 1.72 -18.82
N LEU A 100 -10.08 1.55 -19.00
CA LEU A 100 -11.02 0.84 -18.13
C LEU A 100 -11.82 -0.17 -18.95
N MET A 101 -12.08 -1.32 -18.35
CA MET A 101 -12.95 -2.33 -18.96
C MET A 101 -14.41 -2.01 -18.69
N LYS A 102 -15.26 -2.24 -19.69
CA LYS A 102 -16.72 -2.20 -19.53
C LYS A 102 -17.23 -3.54 -18.96
N PRO A 103 -18.21 -3.53 -18.02
CA PRO A 103 -18.88 -2.35 -17.49
C PRO A 103 -17.96 -1.51 -16.58
N VAL A 104 -17.97 -0.19 -16.78
CA VAL A 104 -17.02 0.72 -16.13
C VAL A 104 -17.21 0.69 -14.61
N ASN A 105 -16.15 0.33 -13.90
CA ASN A 105 -16.11 0.36 -12.45
C ASN A 105 -15.96 1.80 -11.96
N VAL A 106 -17.02 2.33 -11.33
CA VAL A 106 -17.05 3.74 -10.89
C VAL A 106 -15.99 4.04 -9.83
N SER A 107 -15.62 3.09 -8.97
CA SER A 107 -14.55 3.29 -7.98
C SER A 107 -13.18 3.42 -8.64
N GLU A 108 -12.95 2.68 -9.71
CA GLU A 108 -11.71 2.74 -10.49
C GLU A 108 -11.63 4.02 -11.34
N LEU A 109 -12.75 4.41 -11.94
CA LEU A 109 -12.91 5.69 -12.61
C LEU A 109 -12.66 6.86 -11.65
N GLY A 110 -13.27 6.83 -10.45
CA GLY A 110 -13.04 7.82 -9.40
C GLY A 110 -11.57 7.93 -9.01
N TYR A 111 -10.87 6.80 -8.89
CA TYR A 111 -9.43 6.78 -8.62
C TYR A 111 -8.61 7.45 -9.73
N LEU A 112 -8.88 7.16 -11.01
CA LEU A 112 -8.18 7.78 -12.14
C LEU A 112 -8.44 9.28 -12.21
N LEU A 113 -9.67 9.70 -11.92
CA LEU A 113 -10.08 11.10 -11.87
C LEU A 113 -9.42 11.86 -10.71
N ASP A 114 -9.33 11.24 -9.54
CA ASP A 114 -8.62 11.81 -8.38
C ASP A 114 -7.10 11.85 -8.61
N LYS A 115 -6.52 10.85 -9.28
CA LYS A 115 -5.13 10.87 -9.73
C LYS A 115 -4.85 12.06 -10.66
N ASN A 116 -5.78 12.42 -11.55
CA ASN A 116 -5.66 13.63 -12.34
C ASN A 116 -5.85 14.92 -11.52
N ARG A 117 -6.76 14.94 -10.53
CA ARG A 117 -6.84 16.08 -9.58
C ARG A 117 -5.52 16.32 -8.86
N ALA A 118 -4.79 15.25 -8.58
CA ALA A 118 -3.42 15.24 -8.05
C ALA A 118 -2.33 15.59 -9.08
N ALA A 119 -2.66 16.04 -10.30
CA ALA A 119 -1.71 16.68 -11.22
C ALA A 119 -1.68 18.21 -11.08
N SER A 120 -2.52 18.78 -10.21
CA SER A 120 -2.44 20.20 -9.82
C SER A 120 -1.28 20.46 -8.85
N PRO A 121 -0.73 21.69 -8.77
CA PRO A 121 0.55 21.99 -8.11
C PRO A 121 0.67 21.59 -6.63
N ALA A 122 -0.46 21.32 -5.96
CA ALA A 122 -0.51 20.85 -4.57
C ALA A 122 -0.07 19.39 -4.36
N ALA A 123 -0.01 18.59 -5.43
CA ALA A 123 0.33 17.16 -5.36
C ALA A 123 1.76 16.84 -5.85
N ARG A 124 2.62 17.85 -5.99
CA ARG A 124 4.07 17.63 -5.97
C ARG A 124 4.51 16.91 -4.68
N GLU A 125 3.73 16.98 -3.60
CA GLU A 125 4.02 16.26 -2.35
C GLU A 125 3.68 14.76 -2.36
N ASP A 126 2.80 14.28 -3.28
CA ASP A 126 2.43 12.86 -3.41
C ASP A 126 3.25 12.13 -4.48
N ALA A 127 3.83 12.85 -5.45
CA ALA A 127 4.80 12.30 -6.40
C ALA A 127 6.16 11.96 -5.72
N ASP A 128 6.56 12.74 -4.71
CA ASP A 128 7.77 12.48 -3.89
C ASP A 128 7.72 11.15 -3.12
N TYR A 129 6.52 10.57 -2.93
CA TYR A 129 6.34 9.31 -2.19
C TYR A 129 6.83 8.08 -2.97
N PHE A 130 6.86 8.15 -4.30
CA PHE A 130 7.37 7.06 -5.14
C PHE A 130 8.89 7.13 -5.33
N ASP A 131 9.48 8.33 -5.31
CA ASP A 131 10.93 8.49 -5.54
C ASP A 131 11.80 8.10 -4.33
N THR A 132 11.27 8.22 -3.10
CA THR A 132 12.01 7.85 -1.88
C THR A 132 11.89 6.36 -1.50
N GLY A 133 11.03 5.60 -2.19
CA GLY A 133 10.78 4.18 -1.92
C GLY A 133 9.98 3.87 -0.65
N PHE A 134 9.66 4.86 0.21
CA PHE A 134 8.81 4.70 1.39
C PHE A 134 7.37 5.10 1.07
N ILE A 135 6.44 4.13 1.00
CA ILE A 135 5.09 4.33 0.45
C ILE A 135 4.00 4.32 1.54
N GLY A 136 3.08 5.28 1.48
CA GLY A 136 1.86 5.30 2.30
C GLY A 136 1.01 6.56 2.09
N LYS A 137 -0.31 6.43 2.21
CA LYS A 137 -1.30 7.52 2.06
C LYS A 137 -2.06 7.84 3.35
N SER A 138 -1.94 6.99 4.37
CA SER A 138 -2.59 7.16 5.66
C SER A 138 -2.18 8.48 6.29
N ALA A 139 -3.10 9.11 7.02
CA ALA A 139 -2.83 10.38 7.68
C ALA A 139 -1.64 10.30 8.65
N VAL A 140 -1.43 9.15 9.29
CA VAL A 140 -0.31 8.90 10.20
C VAL A 140 1.01 8.92 9.43
N ILE A 141 1.08 8.24 8.29
CA ILE A 141 2.30 8.20 7.46
C ILE A 141 2.60 9.55 6.83
N ARG A 142 1.59 10.29 6.37
CA ARG A 142 1.78 11.67 5.89
C ARG A 142 2.36 12.60 6.96
N LYS A 143 1.87 12.51 8.21
CA LYS A 143 2.43 13.27 9.34
C LYS A 143 3.88 12.89 9.63
N ILE A 144 4.21 11.60 9.57
CA ILE A 144 5.58 11.10 9.76
C ILE A 144 6.49 11.65 8.66
N MET A 145 6.09 11.59 7.39
CA MET A 145 6.89 12.11 6.28
C MET A 145 7.05 13.63 6.34
N ALA A 146 6.01 14.37 6.71
CA ALA A 146 6.13 15.81 6.93
C ALA A 146 7.14 16.14 8.06
N ARG A 147 7.14 15.35 9.14
CA ARG A 147 8.15 15.47 10.19
C ARG A 147 9.54 15.13 9.66
N ALA A 148 9.69 14.03 8.91
CA ALA A 148 10.93 13.59 8.29
C ALA A 148 11.53 14.68 7.38
N ARG A 149 10.72 15.28 6.49
CA ARG A 149 11.12 16.43 5.64
C ARG A 149 11.64 17.60 6.47
N LYS A 150 10.91 17.98 7.53
CA LYS A 150 11.30 19.09 8.41
C LYS A 150 12.65 18.84 9.08
N VAL A 151 12.91 17.61 9.52
CA VAL A 151 14.14 17.27 10.25
C VAL A 151 15.31 16.88 9.35
N ALA A 152 15.06 16.53 8.08
CA ALA A 152 16.10 16.22 7.11
C ALA A 152 17.05 17.41 6.90
N GLY A 153 16.53 18.65 6.95
CA GLY A 153 17.33 19.87 6.84
C GLY A 153 18.21 20.21 8.06
N ALA A 154 18.01 19.54 9.20
CA ALA A 154 18.83 19.68 10.40
C ALA A 154 19.92 18.59 10.44
N ASP A 155 21.02 18.86 11.15
CA ASP A 155 22.13 17.91 11.30
C ASP A 155 22.01 17.04 12.58
N SER A 156 20.83 17.06 13.21
CA SER A 156 20.56 16.32 14.44
C SER A 156 20.47 14.81 14.18
N ASN A 157 20.87 14.03 15.19
CA ASN A 157 20.67 12.60 15.23
C ASN A 157 19.18 12.26 15.30
N ILE A 158 18.80 11.14 14.69
CA ILE A 158 17.41 10.68 14.63
C ILE A 158 17.35 9.22 15.05
N LEU A 159 16.45 8.92 15.98
CA LEU A 159 16.07 7.56 16.33
C LEU A 159 14.76 7.20 15.62
N ILE A 160 14.77 6.08 14.89
CA ILE A 160 13.63 5.54 14.15
C ILE A 160 13.20 4.24 14.83
N THR A 161 12.01 4.21 15.41
CA THR A 161 11.46 3.00 16.04
C THR A 161 10.33 2.43 15.22
N GLY A 162 10.12 1.13 15.34
CA GLY A 162 9.01 0.43 14.69
C GLY A 162 9.28 -1.06 14.60
N GLU A 163 8.21 -1.84 14.52
CA GLU A 163 8.29 -3.29 14.38
C GLU A 163 9.12 -3.70 13.15
N THR A 164 9.60 -4.94 13.15
CA THR A 164 10.30 -5.53 12.01
C THR A 164 9.43 -5.43 10.75
N GLY A 165 10.04 -5.03 9.64
CA GLY A 165 9.34 -4.95 8.35
C GLY A 165 8.45 -3.70 8.15
N THR A 166 8.48 -2.71 9.04
CA THR A 166 7.71 -1.46 8.90
C THR A 166 8.29 -0.44 7.92
N GLY A 167 9.56 -0.60 7.51
CA GLY A 167 10.25 0.29 6.57
C GLY A 167 11.23 1.29 7.21
N LYS A 168 11.84 0.97 8.37
CA LYS A 168 12.79 1.85 9.08
C LYS A 168 13.99 2.28 8.22
N GLU A 169 14.59 1.33 7.48
CA GLU A 169 15.71 1.63 6.56
C GLU A 169 15.28 2.55 5.41
N LEU A 170 14.11 2.30 4.82
CA LEU A 170 13.54 3.17 3.77
C LEU A 170 13.29 4.59 4.29
N MET A 171 12.78 4.73 5.52
CA MET A 171 12.63 6.03 6.18
C MET A 171 13.98 6.72 6.39
N ALA A 172 15.00 5.99 6.85
CA ALA A 172 16.35 6.54 7.03
C ALA A 172 16.95 7.04 5.72
N ARG A 173 16.78 6.26 4.64
CA ARG A 173 17.22 6.63 3.29
C ARG A 173 16.50 7.87 2.77
N ALA A 174 15.17 7.92 2.92
CA ALA A 174 14.38 9.09 2.55
C ALA A 174 14.86 10.36 3.28
N ILE A 175 15.09 10.27 4.59
CA ILE A 175 15.63 11.39 5.40
C ILE A 175 16.99 11.84 4.88
N TYR A 176 17.88 10.90 4.55
CA TYR A 176 19.20 11.20 3.99
C TYR A 176 19.08 11.91 2.62
N GLU A 177 18.25 11.40 1.71
CA GLU A 177 18.04 11.97 0.37
C GLU A 177 17.48 13.40 0.43
N MET A 178 16.62 13.68 1.41
CA MET A 178 16.07 15.01 1.67
C MET A 178 17.01 15.94 2.46
N SER A 179 18.18 15.46 2.88
CA SER A 179 19.08 16.22 3.75
C SER A 179 20.09 17.06 2.98
N ARG A 180 20.77 17.99 3.70
CA ARG A 180 21.91 18.74 3.18
C ARG A 180 23.13 17.86 2.85
N ARG A 181 23.14 16.61 3.33
CA ARG A 181 24.23 15.63 3.15
C ARG A 181 23.93 14.61 2.05
N SER A 182 22.87 14.79 1.24
CA SER A 182 22.45 13.82 0.21
C SER A 182 23.46 13.56 -0.92
N GLY A 183 24.46 14.44 -1.07
CA GLY A 183 25.60 14.24 -1.97
C GLY A 183 26.86 13.63 -1.32
N ALA A 184 26.84 13.39 -0.01
CA ALA A 184 27.94 12.79 0.75
C ALA A 184 27.64 11.30 1.04
N PRO A 185 28.59 10.48 1.55
CA PRO A 185 28.34 9.05 1.73
C PRO A 185 27.14 8.73 2.65
N PHE A 186 26.32 7.76 2.26
CA PHE A 186 25.34 7.09 3.14
C PHE A 186 25.83 5.66 3.42
N ILE A 187 26.27 5.41 4.66
CA ILE A 187 26.78 4.11 5.08
C ILE A 187 25.76 3.45 6.00
N ALA A 188 25.19 2.34 5.57
CA ALA A 188 24.23 1.55 6.35
C ALA A 188 24.90 0.32 6.96
N VAL A 189 24.65 0.08 8.25
CA VAL A 189 25.18 -1.07 9.00
C VAL A 189 24.05 -1.71 9.80
N ASN A 190 23.85 -3.02 9.63
CA ASN A 190 22.94 -3.77 10.46
C ASN A 190 23.71 -4.44 11.61
N SER A 191 23.43 -4.01 12.83
CA SER A 191 24.18 -4.44 14.02
C SER A 191 23.88 -5.88 14.43
N ALA A 192 22.69 -6.40 14.08
CA ALA A 192 22.27 -7.76 14.41
C ALA A 192 22.90 -8.82 13.47
N ALA A 193 23.34 -8.42 12.27
CA ALA A 193 23.81 -9.34 11.24
C ALA A 193 25.29 -9.75 11.39
N ILE A 194 26.06 -9.05 12.21
CA ILE A 194 27.52 -9.19 12.30
C ILE A 194 27.92 -9.57 13.74
N PRO A 195 28.76 -10.61 13.95
CA PRO A 195 29.29 -10.91 15.28
C PRO A 195 30.00 -9.70 15.92
N ASP A 196 29.82 -9.51 17.23
CA ASP A 196 30.25 -8.30 17.95
C ASP A 196 31.72 -7.90 17.71
N SER A 197 32.64 -8.87 17.71
CA SER A 197 34.07 -8.63 17.46
C SER A 197 34.36 -8.17 16.02
N LEU A 198 33.64 -8.72 15.04
CA LEU A 198 33.75 -8.29 13.65
C LEU A 198 33.10 -6.92 13.48
N LEU A 199 31.95 -6.68 14.11
CA LEU A 199 31.25 -5.41 14.08
C LEU A 199 32.13 -4.28 14.63
N GLU A 200 32.87 -4.52 15.71
CA GLU A 200 33.85 -3.56 16.24
C GLU A 200 34.88 -3.16 15.18
N SER A 201 35.49 -4.16 14.54
CA SER A 201 36.53 -3.94 13.53
C SER A 201 36.01 -3.32 12.24
N GLU A 202 34.76 -3.60 11.85
CA GLU A 202 34.10 -2.98 10.70
C GLU A 202 33.72 -1.53 11.00
N LEU A 203 33.09 -1.24 12.14
CA LEU A 203 32.65 0.11 12.50
C LEU A 203 33.84 1.06 12.72
N PHE A 204 34.80 0.63 13.55
CA PHE A 204 35.88 1.49 14.01
C PHE A 204 37.18 1.34 13.22
N GLY A 205 37.32 0.29 12.41
CA GLY A 205 38.57 -0.02 11.72
C GLY A 205 39.62 -0.61 12.65
N TYR A 206 40.76 -1.01 12.09
CA TYR A 206 41.87 -1.57 12.85
C TYR A 206 43.23 -1.20 12.26
N LYS A 207 44.24 -1.23 13.11
CA LYS A 207 45.65 -1.10 12.71
C LYS A 207 46.25 -2.48 12.45
N LYS A 208 47.24 -2.54 11.56
CA LYS A 208 48.04 -3.75 11.34
C LYS A 208 48.55 -4.30 12.69
N GLY A 209 48.33 -5.59 12.92
CA GLY A 209 48.73 -6.27 14.16
C GLY A 209 47.78 -6.13 15.34
N ALA A 210 46.60 -5.52 15.18
CA ALA A 210 45.61 -5.38 16.26
C ALA A 210 45.04 -6.73 16.76
N PHE A 211 44.96 -7.74 15.90
CA PHE A 211 44.55 -9.11 16.22
C PHE A 211 45.13 -10.10 15.20
N THR A 212 45.01 -11.39 15.47
CA THR A 212 45.49 -12.46 14.59
C THR A 212 44.78 -12.38 13.22
N GLY A 213 45.54 -12.11 12.15
CA GLY A 213 44.99 -11.92 10.80
C GLY A 213 44.88 -10.45 10.34
N ALA A 214 45.17 -9.47 11.20
CA ALA A 214 45.22 -8.05 10.84
C ALA A 214 46.50 -7.72 10.03
N ALA A 215 46.54 -8.14 8.76
CA ALA A 215 47.71 -8.03 7.90
C ALA A 215 48.03 -6.59 7.43
N ALA A 216 47.02 -5.72 7.40
CA ALA A 216 47.13 -4.33 6.97
C ALA A 216 46.22 -3.41 7.80
N ASP A 217 46.40 -2.10 7.69
CA ASP A 217 45.48 -1.12 8.26
C ASP A 217 44.15 -1.12 7.48
N LYS A 218 43.03 -1.07 8.20
CA LYS A 218 41.69 -0.94 7.62
C LYS A 218 40.96 0.25 8.23
N LYS A 219 40.40 1.12 7.37
CA LYS A 219 39.50 2.20 7.80
C LYS A 219 38.15 1.62 8.25
N GLY A 220 37.58 2.16 9.32
CA GLY A 220 36.24 1.79 9.76
C GLY A 220 35.13 2.43 8.93
N LEU A 221 33.93 1.85 8.97
CA LEU A 221 32.72 2.38 8.33
C LEU A 221 32.37 3.79 8.82
N ILE A 222 32.66 4.11 10.08
CA ILE A 222 32.49 5.45 10.65
C ILE A 222 33.43 6.46 9.96
N GLU A 223 34.68 6.09 9.69
CA GLU A 223 35.61 6.94 8.94
C GLU A 223 35.20 7.09 7.47
N LEU A 224 34.62 6.04 6.88
CA LEU A 224 34.11 6.09 5.51
C LEU A 224 32.83 6.92 5.38
N ALA A 225 32.08 7.08 6.47
CA ALA A 225 30.90 7.93 6.56
C ALA A 225 31.21 9.40 6.85
N ASP A 226 32.49 9.78 6.99
CA ASP A 226 32.89 11.15 7.31
C ASP A 226 32.28 12.16 6.32
N THR A 227 31.82 13.31 6.84
CA THR A 227 31.00 14.33 6.17
C THR A 227 29.61 13.87 5.69
N GLY A 228 29.32 12.57 5.76
CA GLY A 228 28.09 11.94 5.32
C GLY A 228 27.15 11.54 6.47
N THR A 229 26.42 10.45 6.25
CA THR A 229 25.43 9.91 7.18
C THR A 229 25.71 8.44 7.45
N LEU A 230 25.75 8.07 8.73
CA LEU A 230 25.82 6.69 9.20
C LEU A 230 24.41 6.24 9.63
N PHE A 231 23.89 5.20 8.99
CA PHE A 231 22.67 4.53 9.40
C PHE A 231 23.01 3.25 10.18
N LEU A 232 22.57 3.19 11.44
CA LEU A 232 22.74 2.04 12.33
C LEU A 232 21.39 1.35 12.51
N ASP A 233 21.18 0.26 11.78
CA ASP A 233 20.01 -0.59 11.95
C ASP A 233 20.21 -1.55 13.13
N GLU A 234 19.10 -1.82 13.82
CA GLU A 234 19.02 -2.58 15.06
C GLU A 234 20.05 -2.14 16.12
N ILE A 235 20.06 -0.84 16.45
CA ILE A 235 20.99 -0.24 17.43
C ILE A 235 20.92 -0.90 18.82
N GLY A 236 19.79 -1.53 19.16
CA GLY A 236 19.60 -2.28 20.40
C GLY A 236 20.55 -3.48 20.53
N ASP A 237 21.03 -4.03 19.42
CA ASP A 237 21.88 -5.23 19.41
C ASP A 237 23.38 -4.91 19.62
N LEU A 238 23.77 -3.65 19.78
CA LEU A 238 25.14 -3.30 20.13
C LEU A 238 25.50 -3.75 21.55
N SER A 239 26.67 -4.37 21.72
CA SER A 239 27.21 -4.63 23.06
C SER A 239 27.50 -3.34 23.82
N MET A 240 27.51 -3.41 25.16
CA MET A 240 27.79 -2.27 26.04
C MET A 240 29.14 -1.60 25.75
N ASN A 241 30.13 -2.37 25.29
CA ASN A 241 31.44 -1.86 24.88
C ASN A 241 31.33 -1.01 23.59
N LEU A 242 30.63 -1.52 22.56
CA LEU A 242 30.40 -0.77 21.33
C LEU A 242 29.56 0.48 21.56
N GLN A 243 28.55 0.40 22.43
CA GLN A 243 27.76 1.55 22.84
C GLN A 243 28.62 2.66 23.45
N ALA A 244 29.57 2.32 24.33
CA ALA A 244 30.48 3.29 24.93
C ALA A 244 31.42 3.94 23.90
N LYS A 245 31.92 3.16 22.92
CA LYS A 245 32.75 3.71 21.83
C LYS A 245 31.95 4.62 20.90
N LEU A 246 30.73 4.22 20.54
CA LEU A 246 29.84 5.01 19.71
C LEU A 246 29.49 6.35 20.39
N LEU A 247 29.23 6.34 21.71
CA LEU A 247 28.97 7.56 22.47
C LEU A 247 30.11 8.59 22.30
N ARG A 248 31.38 8.16 22.37
CA ARG A 248 32.53 9.08 22.19
C ARG A 248 32.57 9.70 20.80
N VAL A 249 32.21 8.94 19.77
CA VAL A 249 32.08 9.45 18.40
C VAL A 249 30.96 10.49 18.33
N LEU A 250 29.80 10.22 18.93
CA LEU A 250 28.65 11.13 18.89
C LEU A 250 28.83 12.41 19.72
N GLU A 251 29.59 12.35 20.82
CA GLU A 251 29.83 13.49 21.70
C GLU A 251 30.96 14.39 21.21
N TYR A 252 32.10 13.79 20.84
CA TYR A 252 33.34 14.54 20.55
C TYR A 252 33.76 14.49 19.08
N GLY A 253 33.10 13.66 18.26
CA GLY A 253 33.56 13.38 16.89
C GLY A 253 34.88 12.60 16.88
N GLU A 254 35.22 11.92 17.97
CA GLU A 254 36.52 11.29 18.15
C GLU A 254 36.43 9.76 18.01
N LEU A 255 37.30 9.21 17.17
CA LEU A 255 37.37 7.79 16.86
C LEU A 255 38.79 7.27 17.03
N ARG A 256 38.93 6.07 17.61
CA ARG A 256 40.17 5.28 17.62
C ARG A 256 39.90 3.92 17.00
N ARG A 257 40.81 3.49 16.12
CA ARG A 257 40.78 2.14 15.55
C ARG A 257 41.14 1.10 16.60
N VAL A 258 40.73 -0.14 16.39
CA VAL A 258 41.15 -1.26 17.23
C VAL A 258 42.68 -1.42 17.12
N GLY A 259 43.34 -1.48 18.28
CA GLY A 259 44.80 -1.58 18.37
C GLY A 259 45.56 -0.31 17.98
N ASP A 260 44.90 0.85 17.88
CA ASP A 260 45.55 2.13 17.58
C ASP A 260 45.37 3.16 18.69
N GLU A 261 46.43 3.88 19.01
CA GLU A 261 46.42 4.96 19.99
C GLU A 261 46.09 6.32 19.34
N MET A 262 46.23 6.41 18.01
CA MET A 262 45.98 7.64 17.28
C MET A 262 44.49 7.97 17.24
N LEU A 263 44.16 9.17 17.69
CA LEU A 263 42.81 9.72 17.66
C LEU A 263 42.52 10.36 16.29
N ARG A 264 41.33 10.10 15.76
CA ARG A 264 40.85 10.62 14.48
C ARG A 264 39.57 11.39 14.71
N ARG A 265 39.39 12.49 13.98
CA ARG A 265 38.15 13.27 14.01
C ARG A 265 37.27 12.94 12.82
N VAL A 266 35.98 12.80 13.07
CA VAL A 266 34.95 12.55 12.06
C VAL A 266 33.76 13.47 12.31
N ASN A 267 33.12 13.90 11.23
CA ASN A 267 31.89 14.68 11.24
C ASN A 267 30.78 13.90 10.55
N ILE A 268 30.03 13.10 11.32
CA ILE A 268 28.95 12.27 10.80
C ILE A 268 27.60 12.72 11.37
N ARG A 269 26.56 12.57 10.54
CA ARG A 269 25.19 12.54 11.02
C ARG A 269 24.80 11.09 11.30
N VAL A 270 24.13 10.81 12.42
CA VAL A 270 23.69 9.44 12.75
C VAL A 270 22.17 9.31 12.68
N LEU A 271 21.72 8.32 11.91
CA LEU A 271 20.35 7.82 11.92
C LEU A 271 20.40 6.42 12.55
N ALA A 272 19.66 6.19 13.63
CA ALA A 272 19.61 4.88 14.29
C ALA A 272 18.21 4.30 14.18
N ALA A 273 18.10 2.98 14.02
CA ALA A 273 16.84 2.28 13.99
C ALA A 273 16.83 1.08 14.94
N THR A 274 15.66 0.74 15.49
CA THR A 274 15.47 -0.45 16.33
C THR A 274 14.01 -0.90 16.35
N ASN A 275 13.78 -2.20 16.47
CA ASN A 275 12.48 -2.78 16.82
C ASN A 275 12.32 -3.05 18.33
N GLN A 276 13.37 -2.90 19.13
CA GLN A 276 13.38 -3.22 20.56
C GLN A 276 12.95 -2.02 21.42
N ASP A 277 12.40 -2.30 22.60
CA ASP A 277 12.08 -1.28 23.60
C ASP A 277 13.36 -0.86 24.35
N LEU A 278 14.02 0.20 23.85
CA LEU A 278 15.22 0.75 24.49
C LEU A 278 14.95 1.22 25.93
N GLY A 279 13.72 1.63 26.26
CA GLY A 279 13.33 2.01 27.61
C GLY A 279 13.43 0.84 28.59
N LEU A 280 12.95 -0.34 28.17
CA LEU A 280 13.11 -1.57 28.93
C LEU A 280 14.58 -1.99 29.00
N MET A 281 15.32 -1.93 27.89
CA MET A 281 16.75 -2.31 27.86
C MET A 281 17.62 -1.44 28.77
N MET A 282 17.31 -0.15 28.91
CA MET A 282 17.99 0.73 29.87
C MET A 282 17.73 0.28 31.32
N LYS A 283 16.48 -0.05 31.66
CA LYS A 283 16.15 -0.60 33.01
C LYS A 283 16.88 -1.91 33.29
N GLU A 284 17.08 -2.73 32.27
CA GLU A 284 17.84 -3.99 32.34
C GLU A 284 19.36 -3.82 32.24
N LYS A 285 19.87 -2.57 32.12
CA LYS A 285 21.30 -2.25 31.93
C LYS A 285 21.94 -2.89 30.68
N LYS A 286 21.12 -3.19 29.67
CA LYS A 286 21.55 -3.68 28.34
C LYS A 286 21.74 -2.56 27.32
N PHE A 287 21.22 -1.37 27.61
CA PHE A 287 21.43 -0.18 26.81
C PHE A 287 21.81 1.01 27.70
N ARG A 288 22.77 1.82 27.28
CA ARG A 288 23.23 2.98 28.05
C ARG A 288 22.28 4.17 27.91
N GLU A 289 21.92 4.77 29.04
CA GLU A 289 21.05 5.95 29.09
C GLU A 289 21.67 7.17 28.37
N ASP A 290 22.97 7.40 28.57
CA ASP A 290 23.69 8.52 27.94
C ASP A 290 23.68 8.45 26.41
N LEU A 291 23.93 7.26 25.85
CA LEU A 291 23.83 6.99 24.42
C LEU A 291 22.40 7.19 23.91
N PHE A 292 21.39 6.72 24.65
CA PHE A 292 19.99 6.93 24.27
C PHE A 292 19.67 8.40 24.09
N PHE A 293 20.02 9.26 25.06
CA PHE A 293 19.75 10.69 24.94
C PHE A 293 20.52 11.37 23.80
N ARG A 294 21.72 10.88 23.47
CA ARG A 294 22.52 11.41 22.36
C ARG A 294 21.99 10.99 20.98
N LEU A 295 21.38 9.82 20.87
CA LEU A 295 20.73 9.33 19.65
C LEU A 295 19.33 9.92 19.49
N ASN A 296 18.55 9.96 20.57
CA ASN A 296 17.13 10.31 20.58
C ASN A 296 16.90 11.84 20.67
N VAL A 297 17.61 12.61 19.86
CA VAL A 297 17.36 14.06 19.73
C VAL A 297 16.04 14.30 18.99
N ILE A 298 15.78 13.48 17.97
CA ILE A 298 14.53 13.46 17.22
C ILE A 298 14.06 12.02 17.12
N HIS A 299 12.83 11.77 17.55
CA HIS A 299 12.23 10.44 17.53
C HIS A 299 11.19 10.32 16.41
N ILE A 300 11.32 9.32 15.53
CA ILE A 300 10.31 8.97 14.53
C ILE A 300 9.84 7.54 14.80
N ASN A 301 8.59 7.38 15.19
CA ASN A 301 7.98 6.06 15.36
C ASN A 301 7.14 5.71 14.13
N ILE A 302 7.44 4.57 13.49
CA ILE A 302 6.69 4.03 12.36
C ILE A 302 5.68 3.01 12.90
N PRO A 303 4.36 3.25 12.74
CA PRO A 303 3.35 2.32 13.22
C PRO A 303 3.37 1.00 12.43
N PRO A 304 2.95 -0.11 13.05
CA PRO A 304 2.76 -1.36 12.35
C PRO A 304 1.65 -1.26 11.28
N LEU A 305 1.68 -2.13 10.28
CA LEU A 305 0.79 -2.08 9.13
C LEU A 305 -0.69 -2.21 9.53
N ARG A 306 -1.01 -3.03 10.54
CA ARG A 306 -2.36 -3.15 11.13
C ARG A 306 -2.97 -1.84 11.64
N GLU A 307 -2.14 -0.88 12.05
CA GLU A 307 -2.60 0.45 12.48
C GLU A 307 -2.75 1.44 11.32
N ARG A 308 -2.38 1.02 10.10
CA ARG A 308 -2.43 1.81 8.87
C ARG A 308 -2.90 0.98 7.67
N MET A 309 -3.95 0.17 7.87
CA MET A 309 -4.50 -0.71 6.82
C MET A 309 -4.97 0.05 5.56
N GLU A 310 -5.23 1.36 5.69
CA GLU A 310 -5.47 2.26 4.55
C GLU A 310 -4.32 2.26 3.53
N ASP A 311 -3.08 1.91 3.94
CA ASP A 311 -1.90 1.88 3.08
C ASP A 311 -1.79 0.57 2.27
N VAL A 312 -2.46 -0.50 2.68
CA VAL A 312 -2.37 -1.82 2.02
C VAL A 312 -2.70 -1.75 0.52
N PRO A 313 -3.77 -1.09 0.05
CA PRO A 313 -4.08 -1.03 -1.39
C PRO A 313 -2.99 -0.36 -2.23
N VAL A 314 -2.32 0.67 -1.70
CA VAL A 314 -1.26 1.37 -2.46
C VAL A 314 0.04 0.57 -2.44
N LEU A 315 0.33 -0.10 -1.33
CA LEU A 315 1.47 -1.03 -1.22
C LEU A 315 1.32 -2.23 -2.15
N ILE A 316 0.14 -2.87 -2.20
CA ILE A 316 -0.16 -3.96 -3.12
C ILE A 316 0.13 -3.53 -4.56
N ARG A 317 -0.42 -2.40 -4.98
CA ARG A 317 -0.23 -1.87 -6.34
C ARG A 317 1.24 -1.67 -6.66
N TYR A 318 1.98 -1.04 -5.75
CA TYR A 318 3.41 -0.83 -5.92
C TYR A 318 4.17 -2.15 -6.08
N PHE A 319 3.89 -3.15 -5.23
CA PHE A 319 4.55 -4.45 -5.34
C PHE A 319 4.18 -5.19 -6.62
N MET A 320 2.91 -5.12 -7.06
CA MET A 320 2.50 -5.67 -8.34
C MET A 320 3.26 -5.03 -9.51
N GLU A 321 3.32 -3.70 -9.57
CA GLU A 321 4.07 -2.97 -10.61
C GLU A 321 5.57 -3.31 -10.57
N LYS A 322 6.16 -3.31 -9.37
CA LYS A 322 7.57 -3.68 -9.14
C LYS A 322 7.88 -5.09 -9.63
N HIS A 323 7.02 -6.07 -9.32
CA HIS A 323 7.27 -7.46 -9.69
C HIS A 323 6.92 -7.78 -11.13
N ASN A 324 5.89 -7.18 -11.72
CA ASN A 324 5.60 -7.29 -13.16
C ASN A 324 6.80 -6.80 -13.97
N LYS A 325 7.33 -5.61 -13.66
CA LYS A 325 8.51 -5.05 -14.31
C LYS A 325 9.75 -5.94 -14.13
N LYS A 326 9.97 -6.46 -12.92
CA LYS A 326 11.16 -7.28 -12.61
C LYS A 326 11.11 -8.67 -13.25
N GLN A 327 9.94 -9.28 -13.35
CA GLN A 327 9.77 -10.66 -13.83
C GLN A 327 9.30 -10.75 -15.28
N GLY A 328 9.00 -9.62 -15.94
CA GLY A 328 8.46 -9.61 -17.30
C GLY A 328 7.08 -10.27 -17.38
N ARG A 329 6.28 -10.15 -16.32
CA ARG A 329 4.90 -10.64 -16.25
C ARG A 329 3.92 -9.48 -16.42
N ASP A 330 2.71 -9.81 -16.86
CA ASP A 330 1.57 -8.89 -17.02
C ASP A 330 0.40 -9.31 -16.14
N ILE A 331 0.63 -9.46 -14.83
CA ILE A 331 -0.46 -9.72 -13.88
C ILE A 331 -1.25 -8.42 -13.71
N ILE A 332 -2.50 -8.42 -14.15
CA ILE A 332 -3.35 -7.23 -14.24
C ILE A 332 -4.13 -6.95 -12.95
N GLY A 333 -4.27 -7.94 -12.05
CA GLY A 333 -5.13 -7.77 -10.90
C GLY A 333 -5.09 -8.85 -9.83
N ILE A 334 -5.89 -8.60 -8.80
CA ILE A 334 -6.20 -9.52 -7.71
C ILE A 334 -7.71 -9.66 -7.65
N ASP A 335 -8.20 -10.90 -7.61
CA ASP A 335 -9.60 -11.26 -7.41
C ASP A 335 -10.17 -10.61 -6.14
N ARG A 336 -11.50 -10.46 -6.11
CA ARG A 336 -12.20 -9.86 -4.98
C ARG A 336 -11.99 -10.64 -3.69
N ALA A 337 -12.06 -11.97 -3.69
CA ALA A 337 -11.91 -12.77 -2.48
C ALA A 337 -10.48 -12.64 -1.90
N ALA A 338 -9.46 -12.81 -2.74
CA ALA A 338 -8.06 -12.61 -2.38
C ALA A 338 -7.80 -11.19 -1.85
N ARG A 339 -8.37 -10.17 -2.50
CA ARG A 339 -8.26 -8.78 -2.04
C ARG A 339 -8.86 -8.59 -0.65
N VAL A 340 -10.01 -9.19 -0.36
CA VAL A 340 -10.63 -9.07 0.97
C VAL A 340 -9.75 -9.73 2.03
N ILE A 341 -9.14 -10.88 1.75
CA ILE A 341 -8.18 -11.53 2.65
C ILE A 341 -6.98 -10.61 2.92
N LEU A 342 -6.37 -10.07 1.87
CA LEU A 342 -5.24 -9.14 1.98
C LEU A 342 -5.60 -7.87 2.77
N MET A 343 -6.85 -7.42 2.72
CA MET A 343 -7.29 -6.22 3.44
C MET A 343 -7.65 -6.47 4.91
N ASN A 344 -7.81 -7.73 5.34
CA ASN A 344 -8.21 -8.08 6.71
C ASN A 344 -7.13 -8.86 7.47
N TYR A 345 -5.97 -9.10 6.87
CA TYR A 345 -4.84 -9.73 7.54
C TYR A 345 -4.06 -8.72 8.39
N ASP A 346 -3.60 -9.13 9.58
CA ASP A 346 -2.94 -8.23 10.54
C ASP A 346 -1.48 -7.91 10.19
N TYR A 347 -0.87 -8.68 9.29
CA TYR A 347 0.54 -8.53 8.87
C TYR A 347 1.54 -8.43 10.05
N PRO A 348 1.74 -9.50 10.85
CA PRO A 348 2.75 -9.52 11.92
C PRO A 348 4.18 -9.21 11.43
N GLY A 349 4.51 -9.52 10.17
CA GLY A 349 5.77 -9.13 9.52
C GLY A 349 5.68 -7.81 8.74
N ASN A 350 4.60 -7.05 8.92
CA ASN A 350 4.35 -5.72 8.37
C ASN A 350 4.49 -5.66 6.84
N VAL A 351 5.08 -4.59 6.31
CA VAL A 351 5.19 -4.35 4.86
C VAL A 351 6.09 -5.40 4.19
N ARG A 352 7.11 -5.92 4.90
CA ARG A 352 7.97 -7.01 4.39
C ARG A 352 7.20 -8.31 4.17
N GLU A 353 6.26 -8.63 5.07
CA GLU A 353 5.37 -9.77 4.88
C GLU A 353 4.40 -9.55 3.73
N LEU A 354 3.78 -8.36 3.63
CA LEU A 354 2.93 -8.04 2.48
C LEU A 354 3.67 -8.19 1.14
N GLU A 355 4.89 -7.68 1.03
CA GLU A 355 5.72 -7.88 -0.17
C GLU A 355 5.97 -9.37 -0.44
N SER A 356 6.26 -10.15 0.60
CA SER A 356 6.51 -11.60 0.48
C SER A 356 5.27 -12.37 0.03
N VAL A 357 4.09 -11.99 0.51
CA VAL A 357 2.79 -12.54 0.11
C VAL A 357 2.51 -12.26 -1.37
N ILE A 358 2.72 -11.02 -1.82
CA ILE A 358 2.54 -10.67 -3.24
C ILE A 358 3.57 -11.39 -4.10
N LEU A 359 4.83 -11.46 -3.68
CA LEU A 359 5.87 -12.20 -4.39
C LEU A 359 5.54 -13.69 -4.50
N HIS A 360 5.00 -14.30 -3.44
CA HIS A 360 4.51 -15.68 -3.46
C HIS A 360 3.39 -15.86 -4.50
N ALA A 361 2.39 -14.97 -4.49
CA ALA A 361 1.30 -15.01 -5.46
C ALA A 361 1.80 -14.88 -6.90
N PHE A 362 2.79 -14.03 -7.15
CA PHE A 362 3.46 -13.92 -8.45
C PHE A 362 4.15 -15.21 -8.88
N ALA A 363 4.67 -16.01 -7.95
CA ALA A 363 5.30 -17.29 -8.27
C ALA A 363 4.28 -18.39 -8.57
N MET A 364 3.10 -18.34 -7.93
CA MET A 364 2.06 -19.37 -8.03
C MET A 364 1.06 -19.12 -9.15
N VAL A 365 0.78 -17.86 -9.48
CA VAL A 365 -0.27 -17.53 -10.44
C VAL A 365 0.08 -18.03 -11.85
N ASP A 366 -0.83 -18.81 -12.42
CA ASP A 366 -0.76 -19.33 -13.80
C ASP A 366 -1.37 -18.36 -14.83
N ALA A 367 -2.23 -17.44 -14.36
CA ALA A 367 -2.97 -16.49 -15.19
C ALA A 367 -2.55 -15.02 -14.93
N ASP A 368 -3.38 -14.09 -15.38
CA ASP A 368 -3.20 -12.64 -15.23
C ASP A 368 -3.86 -12.07 -13.96
N ILE A 369 -4.62 -12.88 -13.22
CA ILE A 369 -5.33 -12.49 -11.98
C ILE A 369 -4.92 -13.41 -10.84
N ILE A 370 -4.41 -12.81 -9.75
CA ILE A 370 -4.12 -13.49 -8.49
C ILE A 370 -5.43 -13.84 -7.78
N ARG A 371 -5.62 -15.11 -7.46
CA ARG A 371 -6.75 -15.67 -6.71
C ARG A 371 -6.32 -16.13 -5.32
N VAL A 372 -7.29 -16.63 -4.53
CA VAL A 372 -7.05 -17.06 -3.15
C VAL A 372 -6.06 -18.21 -3.11
N GLU A 373 -6.17 -19.17 -4.04
CA GLU A 373 -5.29 -20.32 -4.19
C GLU A 373 -3.82 -19.94 -4.47
N ASP A 374 -3.56 -18.75 -5.01
CA ASP A 374 -2.20 -18.25 -5.26
C ASP A 374 -1.55 -17.62 -4.02
N LEU A 375 -2.36 -17.26 -3.01
CA LEU A 375 -1.86 -16.71 -1.75
C LEU A 375 -1.18 -17.80 -0.90
N PRO A 376 -0.32 -17.43 0.07
CA PRO A 376 0.24 -18.39 1.01
C PRO A 376 -0.83 -19.20 1.75
N VAL A 377 -0.55 -20.47 2.04
CA VAL A 377 -1.50 -21.42 2.68
C VAL A 377 -2.16 -20.88 3.95
N HIS A 378 -1.41 -20.14 4.77
CA HIS A 378 -1.94 -19.55 6.01
C HIS A 378 -3.00 -18.46 5.76
N MET A 379 -3.05 -17.88 4.55
CA MET A 379 -4.06 -16.92 4.13
C MET A 379 -5.24 -17.57 3.39
N GLN A 380 -5.05 -18.73 2.77
CA GLN A 380 -6.10 -19.43 2.01
C GLN A 380 -7.29 -19.85 2.88
N ASN A 381 -7.05 -20.12 4.16
CA ASN A 381 -8.08 -20.53 5.12
C ASN A 381 -8.81 -19.35 5.77
N ILE A 382 -8.46 -18.11 5.43
CA ILE A 382 -9.14 -16.93 5.95
C ILE A 382 -10.46 -16.77 5.20
N ASP A 383 -11.58 -16.82 5.91
CA ASP A 383 -12.90 -16.57 5.32
C ASP A 383 -12.95 -15.12 4.79
N PRO A 384 -13.11 -14.91 3.46
CA PRO A 384 -13.21 -13.57 2.89
C PRO A 384 -14.55 -12.89 3.24
N TYR A 385 -15.53 -13.58 3.84
CA TYR A 385 -16.84 -13.02 4.17
C TYR A 385 -17.34 -13.39 5.58
N PRO A 386 -16.66 -12.97 6.66
CA PRO A 386 -17.00 -13.37 8.03
C PRO A 386 -18.43 -12.96 8.46
N ARG A 387 -19.02 -11.93 7.81
CA ARG A 387 -20.39 -11.47 8.09
C ARG A 387 -21.49 -12.35 7.51
N LEU A 388 -21.19 -13.24 6.56
CA LEU A 388 -22.16 -14.25 6.09
C LEU A 388 -22.24 -15.44 7.06
N ALA A 389 -21.16 -15.72 7.80
CA ALA A 389 -21.13 -16.76 8.83
C ALA A 389 -21.81 -16.34 10.15
N ALA A 390 -21.69 -15.05 10.54
CA ALA A 390 -22.24 -14.55 11.80
C ALA A 390 -23.78 -14.58 11.90
N HIS A 391 -24.51 -14.61 10.77
CA HIS A 391 -25.96 -14.82 10.78
C HIS A 391 -26.38 -16.30 10.85
N ASN A 392 -25.44 -17.23 10.71
CA ASN A 392 -25.70 -18.66 10.89
C ASN A 392 -25.35 -19.17 12.29
N SER A 393 -24.56 -18.44 13.09
CA SER A 393 -24.09 -18.92 14.40
C SER A 393 -25.02 -18.56 15.57
N GLU A 394 -25.88 -17.55 15.47
CA GLU A 394 -26.82 -17.21 16.57
C GLU A 394 -28.10 -18.06 16.57
N ASN A 395 -28.35 -18.86 15.52
CA ASN A 395 -29.48 -19.81 15.46
C ASN A 395 -29.05 -21.28 15.32
N ALA A 396 -27.75 -21.59 15.37
CA ALA A 396 -27.26 -22.97 15.26
C ALA A 396 -27.32 -23.77 16.58
N ALA A 397 -27.76 -23.16 17.68
CA ALA A 397 -27.94 -23.83 18.97
C ALA A 397 -29.39 -24.32 19.18
N ALA A 398 -29.97 -25.03 18.19
CA ALA A 398 -31.16 -25.88 18.39
C ALA A 398 -31.53 -26.67 17.12
N VAL A 399 -30.60 -27.45 16.55
CA VAL A 399 -31.03 -28.61 15.75
C VAL A 399 -30.16 -29.79 16.16
N GLU A 400 -30.65 -30.51 17.17
CA GLU A 400 -30.20 -31.86 17.45
C GLU A 400 -30.15 -32.66 16.15
N THR A 401 -29.02 -33.31 15.95
CA THR A 401 -28.78 -34.37 14.97
C THR A 401 -29.73 -35.54 15.25
N GLY A 402 -30.96 -35.44 14.75
CA GLY A 402 -31.89 -36.56 14.62
C GLY A 402 -32.04 -36.88 13.14
N GLY A 403 -31.53 -38.04 12.71
CA GLY A 403 -31.57 -38.50 11.32
C GLY A 403 -32.99 -38.42 10.73
N GLY A 404 -33.14 -37.61 9.70
CA GLY A 404 -34.35 -37.49 8.91
C GLY A 404 -34.04 -36.71 7.64
N GLU A 405 -34.41 -37.27 6.49
CA GLU A 405 -34.13 -36.74 5.15
C GLU A 405 -34.41 -35.24 5.03
N PHE A 406 -33.42 -34.48 4.56
CA PHE A 406 -33.56 -33.06 4.22
C PHE A 406 -34.42 -32.89 2.97
N SER A 407 -35.73 -33.05 3.11
CA SER A 407 -36.69 -32.70 2.07
C SER A 407 -37.01 -31.22 2.12
N LEU A 408 -36.93 -30.53 0.96
CA LEU A 408 -37.35 -29.14 0.78
C LEU A 408 -38.77 -28.90 1.31
N ALA A 409 -39.66 -29.89 1.18
CA ALA A 409 -41.03 -29.80 1.67
C ALA A 409 -41.11 -29.78 3.21
N ALA A 410 -40.23 -30.52 3.89
CA ALA A 410 -40.18 -30.56 5.35
C ALA A 410 -39.63 -29.25 5.93
N MET A 411 -38.60 -28.68 5.28
CA MET A 411 -38.05 -27.39 5.65
C MET A 411 -39.06 -26.26 5.43
N GLU A 412 -39.74 -26.27 4.27
CA GLU A 412 -40.77 -25.27 3.95
C GLU A 412 -41.93 -25.32 4.95
N LYS A 413 -42.38 -26.52 5.33
CA LYS A 413 -43.42 -26.69 6.36
C LYS A 413 -42.98 -26.12 7.71
N ARG A 414 -41.74 -26.36 8.16
CA ARG A 414 -41.21 -25.82 9.43
C ARG A 414 -41.19 -24.30 9.44
N ILE A 415 -40.74 -23.68 8.34
CA ILE A 415 -40.65 -22.22 8.22
C ILE A 415 -42.05 -21.59 8.21
N ILE A 416 -43.02 -22.20 7.51
CA ILE A 416 -44.41 -21.74 7.49
C ILE A 416 -45.05 -21.85 8.87
N THR A 417 -44.87 -22.97 9.56
CA THR A 417 -45.39 -23.15 10.93
C THR A 417 -44.80 -22.15 11.91
N ALA A 418 -43.48 -21.94 11.88
CA ALA A 418 -42.81 -20.95 12.74
C ALA A 418 -43.29 -19.51 12.49
N ALA A 419 -43.55 -19.15 11.23
CA ALA A 419 -44.12 -17.84 10.90
C ALA A 419 -45.57 -17.70 11.41
N LEU A 420 -46.38 -18.75 11.35
CA LEU A 420 -47.75 -18.74 11.87
C LEU A 420 -47.78 -18.69 13.40
N GLU A 421 -46.88 -19.38 14.09
CA GLU A 421 -46.75 -19.30 15.55
C GLU A 421 -46.32 -17.90 16.00
N ARG A 422 -45.38 -17.27 15.29
CA ARG A 422 -44.87 -15.95 15.65
C ARG A 422 -45.85 -14.80 15.39
N TYR A 423 -46.66 -14.91 14.34
CA TYR A 423 -47.58 -13.84 13.92
C TYR A 423 -49.07 -14.17 14.16
N GLY A 424 -49.37 -15.35 14.71
CA GLY A 424 -50.69 -15.79 15.12
C GLY A 424 -51.74 -15.72 14.01
N SER A 425 -52.92 -15.17 14.35
CA SER A 425 -54.07 -15.02 13.44
C SER A 425 -53.88 -13.99 12.32
N ASN A 426 -52.75 -13.29 12.27
CA ASN A 426 -52.47 -12.28 11.25
C ASN A 426 -51.72 -12.87 10.03
N HIS A 427 -52.43 -13.68 9.25
CA HIS A 427 -51.87 -14.37 8.07
C HIS A 427 -51.30 -13.43 6.99
N THR A 428 -51.74 -12.16 6.94
CA THR A 428 -51.17 -11.17 6.02
C THR A 428 -49.74 -10.78 6.42
N LYS A 429 -49.47 -10.63 7.72
CA LYS A 429 -48.12 -10.34 8.22
C LYS A 429 -47.20 -11.55 8.11
N ALA A 430 -47.71 -12.76 8.38
CA ALA A 430 -46.97 -14.00 8.19
C ALA A 430 -46.55 -14.18 6.71
N ALA A 431 -47.46 -13.99 5.76
CA ALA A 431 -47.16 -14.11 4.33
C ALA A 431 -46.11 -13.08 3.87
N LYS A 432 -46.23 -11.82 4.33
CA LYS A 432 -45.25 -10.77 4.04
C LYS A 432 -43.86 -11.09 4.61
N ALA A 433 -43.81 -11.63 5.83
CA ALA A 433 -42.55 -12.04 6.47
C ALA A 433 -41.88 -13.22 5.73
N LEU A 434 -42.69 -14.11 5.14
CA LEU A 434 -42.23 -15.23 4.31
C LEU A 434 -41.91 -14.84 2.87
N GLY A 435 -42.13 -13.58 2.46
CA GLY A 435 -41.90 -13.14 1.08
C GLY A 435 -42.87 -13.71 0.04
N ILE A 436 -44.01 -14.27 0.47
CA ILE A 436 -45.01 -14.91 -0.41
C ILE A 436 -46.36 -14.18 -0.34
N SER A 437 -47.21 -14.37 -1.36
CA SER A 437 -48.57 -13.82 -1.32
C SER A 437 -49.44 -14.53 -0.28
N ARG A 438 -50.43 -13.82 0.29
CA ARG A 438 -51.39 -14.41 1.25
C ARG A 438 -52.14 -15.61 0.68
N SER A 439 -52.43 -15.62 -0.61
CA SER A 439 -53.06 -16.76 -1.32
C SER A 439 -52.12 -17.96 -1.42
N THR A 440 -50.82 -17.74 -1.61
CA THR A 440 -49.80 -18.81 -1.62
C THR A 440 -49.64 -19.43 -0.25
N LEU A 441 -49.63 -18.61 0.81
CA LEU A 441 -49.60 -19.11 2.20
C LEU A 441 -50.81 -19.99 2.49
N TRP A 442 -52.02 -19.54 2.14
CA TRP A 442 -53.25 -20.34 2.31
C TRP A 442 -53.21 -21.69 1.57
N ARG A 443 -52.66 -21.72 0.35
CA ARG A 443 -52.52 -22.96 -0.42
C ARG A 443 -51.51 -23.94 0.20
N LYS A 444 -50.50 -23.44 0.91
CA LYS A 444 -49.50 -24.26 1.60
C LYS A 444 -49.90 -24.65 3.03
N MET A 445 -50.98 -24.06 3.56
CA MET A 445 -51.60 -24.44 4.84
C MET A 445 -52.62 -25.59 4.69
N LYS A 446 -53.20 -25.78 3.50
CA LYS A 446 -53.96 -26.98 3.12
C LYS A 446 -52.98 -28.08 2.74
#